data_AF-A0A4R6TP63-F1
#
_entry.id   AF-A0A4R6TP63-F1
#
_cell.length_a   1.000
_cell.length_b   1.000
_cell.length_c   1.000
_cell.angle_alpha   90.00
_cell.angle_beta   90.00
_cell.angle_gamma   90.00
#
_symmetry.space_group_name_H-M   'P 1'
#
loop_
_entity.id
_entity.type
_entity.pdbx_description
1 polymer ?
#
loop_
_entity_poly.entity_id
_entity_poly.type
_entity_poly.pdbx_seq_one_letter_code
_entity_poly.pdbx_strand_id
1 'polypeptide(L)'
;MKYFGVLSRKEYYRRSPARQKTLLVKQHLFETRFRIRLQRNGTIPLVKEQAEEILVPRQEVVLDFYNFLQQQYATEIDHTYLEFFHQFNEEIFGLDQESQKLQALIHYKQLFRAINNGDFQFFRESAGPCGIPQVENSSKLETLQQQQQALQQNLSNSDLFLWYLFGDKEVFSIEKINESPDLHEFVEFERHLKVIIMLNFNYNFEPHLSFDNTATLTTTTQQELLQTQQTEDKGKFTDEMARRYLVERVFGK
;
A
#
# COMPACT_ATOMS: atom_id res chain seq x y z
N MET A 1 -11.85 -4.31 11.11
CA MET A 1 -11.72 -3.07 11.89
C MET A 1 -11.88 -3.40 13.37
N LYS A 2 -10.79 -3.78 14.02
CA LYS A 2 -10.74 -4.22 15.43
C LYS A 2 -10.58 -3.04 16.39
N TYR A 3 -9.91 -1.96 15.99
CA TYR A 3 -9.53 -0.85 16.87
C TYR A 3 -10.30 0.45 16.62
N PHE A 4 -11.16 0.50 15.58
CA PHE A 4 -12.00 1.66 15.31
C PHE A 4 -12.99 1.92 16.45
N GLY A 5 -12.99 3.14 16.99
CA GLY A 5 -13.91 3.53 18.08
C GLY A 5 -13.65 2.86 19.43
N VAL A 6 -12.48 2.25 19.62
CA VAL A 6 -12.10 1.58 20.88
C VAL A 6 -11.95 2.56 22.05
N LEU A 7 -11.73 3.84 21.76
CA LEU A 7 -11.43 4.88 22.74
C LEU A 7 -12.57 5.89 22.83
N SER A 8 -13.08 6.13 24.04
CA SER A 8 -14.06 7.20 24.26
C SER A 8 -13.38 8.56 24.28
N ARG A 9 -13.70 9.41 23.29
CA ARG A 9 -13.19 10.78 23.18
C ARG A 9 -13.39 11.60 24.47
N LYS A 10 -14.59 11.54 25.05
CA LYS A 10 -14.93 12.26 26.29
C LYS A 10 -14.10 11.79 27.47
N GLU A 11 -13.91 10.47 27.62
CA GLU A 11 -13.12 9.92 28.71
C GLU A 11 -11.62 10.16 28.54
N TYR A 12 -11.14 10.20 27.29
CA TYR A 12 -9.76 10.48 26.98
C TYR A 12 -9.38 11.91 27.38
N TYR A 13 -10.15 12.91 26.95
CA TYR A 13 -9.87 14.32 27.25
C TYR A 13 -10.17 14.73 28.69
N ARG A 14 -10.96 13.95 29.44
CA ARG A 14 -11.16 14.18 30.89
C ARG A 14 -9.92 13.83 31.73
N ARG A 15 -9.00 13.03 31.18
CA ARG A 15 -7.79 12.55 31.88
C ARG A 15 -6.64 13.53 31.67
N SER A 16 -5.74 13.60 32.66
CA SER A 16 -4.48 14.34 32.50
C SER A 16 -3.58 13.66 31.45
N PRO A 17 -2.63 14.38 30.82
CA PRO A 17 -1.76 13.81 29.79
C PRO A 17 -1.00 12.55 30.23
N ALA A 18 -0.52 12.50 31.48
CA ALA A 18 0.11 11.31 32.03
C ALA A 18 -0.86 10.11 32.08
N ARG A 19 -2.11 10.33 32.46
CA ARG A 19 -3.15 9.29 32.51
C ARG A 19 -3.64 8.87 31.12
N GLN A 20 -3.59 9.76 30.13
CA GLN A 20 -3.87 9.42 28.73
C GLN A 20 -2.83 8.44 28.21
N LYS A 21 -1.55 8.72 28.42
CA LYS A 21 -0.43 7.82 28.08
C LYS A 21 -0.61 6.43 28.71
N THR A 22 -0.88 6.38 30.02
CA THR A 22 -1.12 5.10 30.71
C THR A 22 -2.34 4.34 30.16
N LEU A 23 -3.40 5.05 29.77
CA LEU A 23 -4.60 4.43 29.18
C LEU A 23 -4.27 3.76 27.85
N LEU A 24 -3.55 4.44 26.97
CA LEU A 24 -3.16 3.92 25.65
C LEU A 24 -2.31 2.65 25.75
N VAL A 25 -1.37 2.60 26.72
CA VAL A 25 -0.56 1.40 26.98
C VAL A 25 -1.42 0.28 27.58
N LYS A 26 -2.27 0.60 28.57
CA LYS A 26 -3.12 -0.38 29.26
C LYS A 26 -4.12 -1.04 28.32
N GLN A 27 -4.61 -0.32 27.32
CA GLN A 27 -5.51 -0.84 26.29
C GLN A 27 -4.78 -1.57 25.15
N HIS A 28 -3.46 -1.78 25.26
CA HIS A 28 -2.64 -2.40 24.22
C HIS A 28 -2.71 -1.67 22.87
N LEU A 29 -2.95 -0.37 22.87
CA LEU A 29 -2.97 0.45 21.65
C LEU A 29 -1.58 0.96 21.31
N PHE A 30 -0.81 1.29 22.35
CA PHE A 30 0.56 1.80 22.26
C PHE A 30 1.52 0.91 23.06
N GLU A 31 2.79 1.01 22.74
CA GLU A 31 3.89 0.44 23.50
C GLU A 31 4.94 1.50 23.83
N THR A 32 5.61 1.29 24.95
CA THR A 32 6.74 2.11 25.35
C THR A 32 7.98 1.64 24.60
N ARG A 33 8.66 2.55 23.91
CA ARG A 33 9.99 2.35 23.35
C ARG A 33 10.97 3.37 23.90
N PHE A 34 12.26 3.04 23.81
CA PHE A 34 13.34 3.92 24.24
C PHE A 34 14.08 4.43 23.02
N ARG A 35 14.13 5.75 22.85
CA ARG A 35 14.79 6.42 21.72
C ARG A 35 16.06 7.10 22.19
N ILE A 36 17.17 6.82 21.52
CA ILE A 36 18.44 7.55 21.73
C ILE A 36 18.60 8.52 20.57
N ARG A 37 18.81 9.81 20.86
CA ARG A 37 19.08 10.82 19.83
C ARG A 37 20.57 10.84 19.53
N LEU A 38 20.95 10.45 18.32
CA LEU A 38 22.33 10.54 17.85
C LEU A 38 22.64 11.98 17.42
N GLN A 39 23.71 12.56 17.94
CA GLN A 39 24.24 13.84 17.49
C GLN A 39 25.25 13.59 16.36
N ARG A 40 25.17 14.42 15.32
CA ARG A 40 25.94 14.23 14.07
C ARG A 40 27.45 14.37 14.29
N ASN A 41 27.88 15.15 15.28
CA ASN A 41 29.28 15.41 15.61
C ASN A 41 29.51 15.16 17.10
N GLY A 42 29.67 13.89 17.51
CA GLY A 42 30.03 13.55 18.89
C GLY A 42 30.09 12.05 19.13
N THR A 43 30.99 11.63 20.03
CA THR A 43 31.00 10.25 20.54
C THR A 43 29.92 10.16 21.61
N ILE A 44 28.78 9.56 21.28
CA ILE A 44 27.72 9.31 22.26
C ILE A 44 27.93 7.91 22.82
N PRO A 45 28.23 7.77 24.12
CA PRO A 45 28.20 6.46 24.72
C PRO A 45 26.75 5.98 24.70
N LEU A 46 26.50 4.81 24.11
CA LEU A 46 25.18 4.15 24.06
C LEU A 46 24.79 3.68 25.47
N VAL A 47 24.46 4.61 26.36
CA VAL A 47 24.08 4.33 27.74
C VAL A 47 22.57 4.53 27.90
N LYS A 48 21.94 3.61 28.62
CA LYS A 48 20.49 3.57 28.85
C LYS A 48 19.95 4.87 29.49
N GLU A 49 20.78 5.60 30.23
CA GLU A 49 20.42 6.88 30.87
C GLU A 49 20.12 8.01 29.87
N GLN A 50 20.57 7.91 28.62
CA GLN A 50 20.31 8.91 27.58
C GLN A 50 19.10 8.56 26.70
N ALA A 51 18.41 7.47 27.02
CA ALA A 51 17.27 7.03 26.24
C ALA A 51 15.99 7.74 26.71
N GLU A 52 15.35 8.44 25.77
CA GLU A 52 14.05 9.08 25.96
C GLU A 52 12.94 8.04 25.83
N GLU A 53 12.07 7.95 26.83
CA GLU A 53 10.88 7.11 26.76
C GLU A 53 9.87 7.73 25.79
N ILE A 54 9.55 7.01 24.72
CA ILE A 54 8.56 7.41 23.73
C ILE A 54 7.42 6.38 23.65
N LEU A 55 6.24 6.87 23.33
CA LEU A 55 5.07 6.04 23.03
C LEU A 55 4.94 5.91 21.54
N VAL A 56 4.84 4.67 21.07
CA VAL A 56 4.58 4.38 19.67
C VAL A 56 3.34 3.50 19.55
N PRO A 57 2.49 3.70 18.53
CA PRO A 57 1.41 2.78 18.22
C PRO A 57 1.96 1.36 18.01
N ARG A 58 1.23 0.34 18.46
CA ARG A 58 1.60 -1.04 18.13
C ARG A 58 1.36 -1.30 16.65
N GLN A 59 2.24 -2.09 16.03
CA GLN A 59 2.18 -2.38 14.59
C GLN A 59 0.82 -2.95 14.16
N GLU A 60 0.20 -3.82 14.97
CA GLU A 60 -1.14 -4.36 14.68
C GLU A 60 -2.25 -3.29 14.59
N VAL A 61 -2.12 -2.20 15.35
CA VAL A 61 -3.09 -1.08 15.34
C VAL A 61 -2.83 -0.16 14.16
N VAL A 62 -1.56 0.07 13.82
CA VAL A 62 -1.16 0.80 12.61
C VAL A 62 -1.70 0.10 11.36
N LEU A 63 -1.56 -1.22 11.29
CA LEU A 63 -2.07 -2.03 10.18
C LEU A 63 -3.60 -2.02 10.09
N ASP A 64 -4.32 -2.17 11.21
CA ASP A 64 -5.80 -2.09 11.19
C ASP A 64 -6.32 -0.69 10.84
N PHE A 65 -5.58 0.37 11.20
CA PHE A 65 -5.88 1.74 10.76
C PHE A 65 -5.64 1.93 9.27
N TYR A 66 -4.51 1.45 8.76
CA TYR A 66 -4.20 1.55 7.34
C TYR A 66 -5.21 0.79 6.48
N ASN A 67 -5.56 -0.42 6.88
CA ASN A 67 -6.59 -1.23 6.24
C ASN A 67 -7.96 -0.56 6.33
N PHE A 68 -8.25 0.15 7.42
CA PHE A 68 -9.45 0.96 7.50
C PHE A 68 -9.49 2.05 6.43
N LEU A 69 -8.39 2.78 6.23
CA LEU A 69 -8.32 3.82 5.20
C LEU A 69 -8.48 3.22 3.79
N GLN A 70 -7.82 2.09 3.51
CA GLN A 70 -7.98 1.39 2.23
C GLN A 70 -9.43 0.98 1.96
N GLN A 71 -10.14 0.49 2.99
CA GLN A 71 -11.56 0.12 2.88
C GLN A 71 -12.46 1.34 2.72
N GLN A 72 -12.17 2.41 3.46
CA GLN A 72 -12.96 3.64 3.46
C GLN A 72 -12.90 4.36 2.11
N TYR A 73 -11.74 4.33 1.45
CA TYR A 73 -11.50 5.00 0.16
C TYR A 73 -11.40 4.02 -1.03
N ALA A 74 -11.93 2.80 -0.87
CA ALA A 74 -11.83 1.77 -1.90
C ALA A 74 -12.49 2.23 -3.21
N THR A 75 -13.63 2.91 -3.15
CA THR A 75 -14.33 3.41 -4.34
C THR A 75 -13.50 4.45 -5.09
N GLU A 76 -12.88 5.37 -4.37
CA GLU A 76 -11.99 6.40 -4.89
C GLU A 76 -10.74 5.81 -5.53
N ILE A 77 -10.19 4.76 -4.92
CA ILE A 77 -9.02 4.04 -5.44
C ILE A 77 -9.38 3.23 -6.69
N ASP A 78 -10.53 2.56 -6.66
CA ASP A 78 -11.03 1.72 -7.76
C ASP A 78 -11.44 2.54 -8.98
N HIS A 79 -12.03 3.71 -8.78
CA HIS A 79 -12.45 4.58 -9.87
C HIS A 79 -11.26 4.99 -10.74
N THR A 80 -10.17 5.50 -10.14
CA THR A 80 -8.94 5.86 -10.87
C THR A 80 -8.33 4.65 -11.58
N TYR A 81 -8.35 3.48 -10.94
CA TYR A 81 -7.90 2.23 -11.55
C TYR A 81 -8.71 1.90 -12.81
N LEU A 82 -10.04 1.94 -12.73
CA LEU A 82 -10.93 1.62 -13.85
C LEU A 82 -10.80 2.63 -14.99
N GLU A 83 -10.73 3.92 -14.68
CA GLU A 83 -10.54 4.97 -15.69
C GLU A 83 -9.22 4.82 -16.43
N PHE A 84 -8.13 4.55 -15.70
CA PHE A 84 -6.83 4.30 -16.31
C PHE A 84 -6.89 3.12 -17.27
N PHE A 85 -7.41 1.97 -16.85
CA PHE A 85 -7.42 0.79 -17.70
C PHE A 85 -8.40 0.90 -18.87
N HIS A 86 -9.49 1.65 -18.72
CA HIS A 86 -10.35 1.98 -19.85
C HIS A 86 -9.57 2.75 -20.92
N GLN A 87 -8.88 3.83 -20.55
CA GLN A 87 -8.09 4.63 -21.48
C GLN A 87 -6.92 3.84 -22.07
N PHE A 88 -6.18 3.14 -21.21
CA PHE A 88 -5.04 2.33 -21.61
C PHE A 88 -5.45 1.25 -22.62
N ASN A 89 -6.58 0.56 -22.41
CA ASN A 89 -7.07 -0.47 -23.32
C ASN A 89 -7.41 0.08 -24.71
N GLU A 90 -7.98 1.28 -24.78
CA GLU A 90 -8.22 1.98 -26.06
C GLU A 90 -6.90 2.36 -26.74
N GLU A 91 -5.89 2.82 -25.99
CA GLU A 91 -4.57 3.16 -26.53
C GLU A 91 -3.82 1.96 -27.11
N ILE A 92 -3.94 0.79 -26.48
CA ILE A 92 -3.24 -0.42 -26.91
C ILE A 92 -4.04 -1.25 -27.92
N PHE A 93 -5.28 -0.86 -28.23
CA PHE A 93 -6.14 -1.61 -29.13
C PHE A 93 -5.51 -1.74 -30.53
N GLY A 94 -5.42 -2.98 -31.02
CA GLY A 94 -4.83 -3.27 -32.33
C GLY A 94 -3.30 -3.25 -32.37
N LEU A 95 -2.61 -2.98 -31.26
CA LEU A 95 -1.15 -3.08 -31.16
C LEU A 95 -0.71 -4.53 -30.94
N ASP A 96 0.47 -4.88 -31.45
CA ASP A 96 1.15 -6.14 -31.15
C ASP A 96 1.67 -6.17 -29.70
N GLN A 97 1.92 -7.38 -29.17
CA GLN A 97 2.30 -7.56 -27.77
C GLN A 97 3.56 -6.78 -27.35
N GLU A 98 4.55 -6.61 -28.23
CA GLU A 98 5.76 -5.86 -27.90
C GLU A 98 5.46 -4.37 -27.76
N SER A 99 4.67 -3.83 -28.69
CA SER A 99 4.19 -2.44 -28.65
C SER A 99 3.30 -2.18 -27.43
N GLN A 100 2.41 -3.10 -27.07
CA GLN A 100 1.60 -3.00 -25.84
C GLN A 100 2.49 -2.95 -24.59
N LYS A 101 3.51 -3.83 -24.52
CA LYS A 101 4.46 -3.85 -23.42
C LYS A 101 5.28 -2.56 -23.33
N LEU A 102 5.65 -1.98 -24.47
CA LEU A 102 6.35 -0.70 -24.52
C LEU A 102 5.47 0.43 -23.98
N GLN A 103 4.19 0.48 -24.37
CA GLN A 103 3.26 1.48 -23.86
C GLN A 103 2.99 1.33 -22.36
N ALA A 104 2.76 0.10 -21.89
CA ALA A 104 2.65 -0.18 -20.47
C ALA A 104 3.91 0.25 -19.70
N LEU A 105 5.11 0.08 -20.27
CA LEU A 105 6.36 0.50 -19.63
C LEU A 105 6.47 2.03 -19.54
N ILE A 106 5.95 2.77 -20.53
CA ILE A 106 5.90 4.24 -20.51
C ILE A 106 5.01 4.71 -19.36
N HIS A 107 3.78 4.22 -19.29
CA HIS A 107 2.83 4.52 -18.21
C HIS A 107 3.39 4.13 -16.85
N TYR A 108 3.95 2.93 -16.73
CA TYR A 108 4.61 2.46 -15.50
C TYR A 108 5.72 3.39 -15.02
N LYS A 109 6.55 3.93 -15.94
CA LYS A 109 7.59 4.90 -15.61
C LYS A 109 7.02 6.26 -15.21
N GLN A 110 5.98 6.74 -15.88
CA GLN A 110 5.35 8.03 -15.60
C GLN A 110 4.65 8.01 -14.24
N LEU A 111 3.83 7.00 -13.97
CA LEU A 111 3.14 6.80 -12.70
C LEU A 111 4.15 6.69 -11.54
N PHE A 112 5.21 5.91 -11.72
CA PHE A 112 6.26 5.81 -10.69
C PHE A 112 6.88 7.18 -10.37
N ARG A 113 7.14 8.02 -11.38
CA ARG A 113 7.69 9.37 -11.18
C ARG A 113 6.69 10.33 -10.55
N ALA A 114 5.40 10.15 -10.80
CA ALA A 114 4.35 10.95 -10.18
C ALA A 114 4.23 10.67 -8.67
N ILE A 115 4.40 9.40 -8.26
CA ILE A 115 4.40 9.03 -6.83
C ILE A 115 5.75 9.35 -6.18
N ASN A 116 6.85 8.98 -6.83
CA ASN A 116 8.19 9.18 -6.32
C ASN A 116 8.78 10.45 -6.93
N ASN A 117 8.64 11.57 -6.23
CA ASN A 117 9.10 12.93 -6.61
C ASN A 117 10.64 13.06 -6.83
N GLY A 118 11.37 11.96 -6.96
CA GLY A 118 12.81 11.94 -7.18
C GLY A 118 13.65 12.07 -5.90
N ASP A 119 13.00 12.21 -4.74
CA ASP A 119 13.68 12.50 -3.47
C ASP A 119 14.38 11.29 -2.85
N PHE A 120 13.97 10.06 -3.22
CA PHE A 120 14.51 8.84 -2.63
C PHE A 120 14.85 7.80 -3.70
N GLN A 121 16.15 7.46 -3.76
CA GLN A 121 16.65 6.27 -4.44
C GLN A 121 17.30 5.38 -3.39
N PHE A 122 16.82 4.14 -3.30
CA PHE A 122 17.44 3.14 -2.45
C PHE A 122 18.46 2.35 -3.26
N PHE A 123 19.53 1.94 -2.60
CA PHE A 123 20.58 1.14 -3.20
C PHE A 123 20.68 -0.19 -2.47
N ARG A 124 20.89 -1.27 -3.21
CA ARG A 124 21.24 -2.58 -2.69
C ARG A 124 22.72 -2.84 -2.93
N GLU A 125 23.40 -3.28 -1.89
CA GLU A 125 24.72 -3.88 -2.03
C GLU A 125 24.56 -5.38 -2.24
N SER A 126 25.18 -5.89 -3.31
CA SER A 126 25.30 -7.33 -3.58
C SER A 126 26.77 -7.73 -3.59
N ALA A 127 27.04 -8.99 -3.28
CA ALA A 127 28.40 -9.52 -3.33
C ALA A 127 28.86 -9.59 -4.79
N GLY A 128 29.70 -8.65 -5.20
CA GLY A 128 30.25 -8.63 -6.55
C GLY A 128 31.40 -9.63 -6.73
N PRO A 129 31.78 -9.92 -7.98
CA PRO A 129 32.94 -10.74 -8.27
C PRO A 129 34.19 -10.13 -7.62
N CYS A 130 35.02 -10.98 -7.01
CA CYS A 130 36.27 -10.59 -6.34
C CYS A 130 36.11 -9.81 -5.01
N GLY A 131 34.94 -9.84 -4.37
CA GLY A 131 34.74 -9.24 -3.04
C GLY A 131 34.55 -7.72 -3.05
N ILE A 132 34.36 -7.13 -4.24
CA ILE A 132 33.97 -5.72 -4.39
C ILE A 132 32.43 -5.67 -4.35
N PRO A 133 31.81 -4.92 -3.42
CA PRO A 133 30.36 -4.80 -3.37
C PRO A 133 29.86 -4.11 -4.65
N GLN A 134 28.87 -4.72 -5.29
CA GLN A 134 28.17 -4.13 -6.43
C GLN A 134 26.94 -3.40 -5.90
N VAL A 135 26.87 -2.10 -6.19
CA VAL A 135 25.77 -1.24 -5.79
C VAL A 135 24.79 -1.16 -6.95
N GLU A 136 23.55 -1.61 -6.72
CA GLU A 136 22.46 -1.54 -7.69
C GLU A 136 21.32 -0.70 -7.13
N ASN A 137 20.57 -0.04 -8.01
CA ASN A 137 19.35 0.63 -7.59
C ASN A 137 18.32 -0.40 -7.13
N SER A 138 17.59 -0.10 -6.06
CA SER A 138 16.40 -0.87 -5.68
C SER A 138 15.42 -0.93 -6.84
N SER A 139 14.60 -1.98 -6.85
CA SER A 139 13.49 -2.03 -7.78
C SER A 139 12.48 -0.91 -7.47
N LYS A 140 11.68 -0.53 -8.46
CA LYS A 140 10.66 0.49 -8.23
C LYS A 140 9.59 -0.02 -7.29
N LEU A 141 9.19 -1.28 -7.43
CA LEU A 141 8.23 -1.89 -6.52
C LEU A 141 8.75 -1.93 -5.07
N GLU A 142 10.05 -2.17 -4.87
CA GLU A 142 10.65 -2.13 -3.54
C GLU A 142 10.64 -0.72 -2.95
N THR A 143 10.97 0.26 -3.78
CA THR A 143 10.90 1.69 -3.39
C THR A 143 9.49 2.07 -2.96
N LEU A 144 8.48 1.65 -3.73
CA LEU A 144 7.07 1.89 -3.41
C LEU A 144 6.64 1.15 -2.13
N GLN A 145 7.11 -0.08 -1.91
CA GLN A 145 6.82 -0.81 -0.67
C GLN A 145 7.37 -0.08 0.56
N GLN A 146 8.59 0.45 0.47
CA GLN A 146 9.20 1.23 1.55
C GLN A 146 8.47 2.56 1.77
N GLN A 147 8.03 3.22 0.69
CA GLN A 147 7.17 4.41 0.78
C GLN A 147 5.83 4.09 1.45
N GLN A 148 5.20 2.96 1.13
CA GLN A 148 3.96 2.52 1.77
C GLN A 148 4.16 2.32 3.28
N GLN A 149 5.27 1.69 3.69
CA GLN A 149 5.61 1.53 5.09
C GLN A 149 5.87 2.86 5.79
N ALA A 150 6.56 3.80 5.12
CA ALA A 150 6.78 5.14 5.66
C ALA A 150 5.45 5.89 5.82
N LEU A 151 4.57 5.82 4.83
CA LEU A 151 3.23 6.42 4.86
C LEU A 151 2.39 5.86 6.01
N GLN A 152 2.41 4.54 6.23
CA GLN A 152 1.76 3.90 7.38
C GLN A 152 2.22 4.50 8.72
N GLN A 153 3.53 4.65 8.88
CA GLN A 153 4.09 5.23 10.11
C GLN A 153 3.73 6.72 10.23
N ASN A 154 3.81 7.50 9.15
CA ASN A 154 3.45 8.92 9.14
C ASN A 154 1.98 9.12 9.52
N LEU A 155 1.07 8.35 8.92
CA LEU A 155 -0.36 8.36 9.24
C LEU A 155 -0.62 7.98 10.69
N SER A 156 0.12 7.01 11.23
CA SER A 156 -0.02 6.61 12.64
C SER A 156 0.45 7.67 13.65
N ASN A 157 1.29 8.60 13.19
CA ASN A 157 1.78 9.72 13.99
C ASN A 157 0.92 10.98 13.84
N SER A 158 -0.05 11.00 12.92
CA SER A 158 -0.93 12.14 12.71
C SER A 158 -2.18 12.08 13.59
N ASP A 159 -2.89 13.21 13.69
CA ASP A 159 -4.12 13.31 14.48
C ASP A 159 -5.21 12.37 13.97
N LEU A 160 -5.18 11.99 12.68
CA LEU A 160 -6.10 11.04 12.06
C LEU A 160 -6.12 9.71 12.80
N PHE A 161 -4.98 9.25 13.31
CA PHE A 161 -4.91 8.02 14.07
C PHE A 161 -5.74 8.08 15.35
N LEU A 162 -5.74 9.22 16.06
CA LEU A 162 -6.59 9.40 17.24
C LEU A 162 -8.07 9.47 16.85
N TRP A 163 -8.42 10.16 15.77
CA TRP A 163 -9.79 10.21 15.25
C TRP A 163 -10.34 8.82 14.90
N TYR A 164 -9.49 7.97 14.32
CA TYR A 164 -9.78 6.57 14.07
C TYR A 164 -10.05 5.80 15.37
N LEU A 165 -9.19 5.95 16.39
CA LEU A 165 -9.41 5.32 17.70
C LEU A 165 -10.67 5.83 18.40
N PHE A 166 -11.08 7.08 18.16
CA PHE A 166 -12.34 7.64 18.65
C PHE A 166 -13.57 7.19 17.86
N GLY A 167 -13.38 6.61 16.67
CA GLY A 167 -14.47 6.12 15.83
C GLY A 167 -15.20 7.24 15.08
N ASP A 168 -14.54 8.37 14.84
CA ASP A 168 -15.14 9.53 14.19
C ASP A 168 -15.16 9.37 12.66
N LYS A 169 -16.28 8.91 12.12
CA LYS A 169 -16.43 8.64 10.68
C LYS A 169 -16.44 9.91 9.82
N GLU A 170 -16.88 11.03 10.37
CA GLU A 170 -17.03 12.28 9.60
C GLU A 170 -15.67 12.84 9.18
N VAL A 171 -14.63 12.60 9.99
CA VAL A 171 -13.25 12.98 9.67
C VAL A 171 -12.73 12.26 8.43
N PHE A 172 -13.23 11.05 8.14
CA PHE A 172 -12.80 10.22 7.02
C PHE A 172 -13.77 10.25 5.83
N SER A 173 -14.63 11.27 5.76
CA SER A 173 -15.51 11.44 4.61
C SER A 173 -14.71 11.81 3.35
N ILE A 174 -15.28 11.53 2.18
CA ILE A 174 -14.61 11.74 0.89
C ILE A 174 -14.33 13.23 0.67
N GLU A 175 -15.23 14.10 1.15
CA GLU A 175 -15.09 15.55 1.06
C GLU A 175 -13.85 16.06 1.83
N LYS A 176 -13.42 15.32 2.86
CA LYS A 176 -12.27 15.66 3.69
C LYS A 176 -10.92 15.25 3.11
N ILE A 177 -10.90 14.47 2.03
CA ILE A 177 -9.64 14.03 1.40
C ILE A 177 -8.79 15.24 1.01
N ASN A 178 -9.37 16.23 0.33
CA ASN A 178 -8.62 17.42 -0.13
C ASN A 178 -8.37 18.44 0.99
N GLU A 179 -9.03 18.31 2.14
CA GLU A 179 -8.82 19.17 3.30
C GLU A 179 -7.66 18.68 4.18
N SER A 180 -7.36 17.37 4.14
CA SER A 180 -6.28 16.76 4.90
C SER A 180 -5.12 16.36 3.97
N PRO A 181 -3.93 16.97 4.10
CA PRO A 181 -2.80 16.63 3.24
C PRO A 181 -2.40 15.16 3.37
N ASP A 182 -2.46 14.60 4.58
CA ASP A 182 -2.16 13.20 4.86
C ASP A 182 -3.14 12.23 4.15
N LEU A 183 -4.45 12.55 4.14
CA LEU A 183 -5.45 11.75 3.43
C LEU A 183 -5.30 11.87 1.93
N HIS A 184 -5.04 13.07 1.42
CA HIS A 184 -4.78 13.29 0.00
C HIS A 184 -3.56 12.50 -0.47
N GLU A 185 -2.43 12.60 0.25
CA GLU A 185 -1.22 11.83 -0.04
C GLU A 185 -1.49 10.33 -0.02
N PHE A 186 -2.24 9.84 0.99
CA PHE A 186 -2.60 8.42 1.08
C PHE A 186 -3.42 7.94 -0.13
N VAL A 187 -4.48 8.67 -0.48
CA VAL A 187 -5.38 8.28 -1.57
C VAL A 187 -4.66 8.33 -2.91
N GLU A 188 -3.88 9.39 -3.17
CA GLU A 188 -3.10 9.52 -4.41
C GLU A 188 -2.03 8.44 -4.52
N PHE A 189 -1.35 8.10 -3.42
CA PHE A 189 -0.37 7.01 -3.40
C PHE A 189 -1.02 5.66 -3.74
N GLU A 190 -2.11 5.29 -3.06
CA GLU A 190 -2.75 3.98 -3.24
C GLU A 190 -3.41 3.82 -4.61
N ARG A 191 -4.02 4.89 -5.16
CA ARG A 191 -4.56 4.92 -6.52
C ARG A 191 -3.51 4.54 -7.56
N HIS A 192 -2.38 5.23 -7.56
CA HIS A 192 -1.33 4.99 -8.53
C HIS A 192 -0.59 3.67 -8.26
N LEU A 193 -0.38 3.31 -6.98
CA LEU A 193 0.24 2.03 -6.61
C LEU A 193 -0.55 0.85 -7.20
N LYS A 194 -1.88 0.86 -7.09
CA LYS A 194 -2.74 -0.19 -7.61
C LYS A 194 -2.57 -0.37 -9.13
N VAL A 195 -2.48 0.74 -9.88
CA VAL A 195 -2.24 0.70 -11.33
C VAL A 195 -0.86 0.15 -11.65
N ILE A 196 0.18 0.61 -10.97
CA ILE A 196 1.56 0.16 -11.16
C ILE A 196 1.69 -1.35 -10.91
N ILE A 197 1.11 -1.86 -9.82
CA ILE A 197 1.11 -3.29 -9.50
C ILE A 197 0.43 -4.08 -10.61
N MET A 198 -0.72 -3.62 -11.10
CA MET A 198 -1.45 -4.31 -12.16
C MET A 198 -0.70 -4.31 -13.51
N LEU A 199 -0.06 -3.19 -13.87
CA LEU A 199 0.80 -3.12 -15.05
C LEU A 199 1.98 -4.09 -14.92
N ASN A 200 2.63 -4.17 -13.75
CA ASN A 200 3.70 -5.13 -13.53
C ASN A 200 3.20 -6.57 -13.58
N PHE A 201 2.02 -6.85 -13.04
CA PHE A 201 1.38 -8.17 -13.11
C PHE A 201 1.16 -8.61 -14.57
N ASN A 202 0.62 -7.74 -15.41
CA ASN A 202 0.30 -8.06 -16.79
C ASN A 202 1.53 -8.20 -17.70
N TYR A 203 2.60 -7.43 -17.45
CA TYR A 203 3.74 -7.33 -18.38
C TYR A 203 5.09 -7.80 -17.82
N ASN A 204 5.14 -8.13 -16.52
CA ASN A 204 6.31 -8.64 -15.79
C ASN A 204 7.57 -7.77 -16.01
N PHE A 205 7.50 -6.49 -15.64
CA PHE A 205 8.65 -5.56 -15.75
C PHE A 205 9.73 -5.83 -14.71
N GLU A 206 9.31 -6.13 -13.49
CA GLU A 206 10.14 -6.36 -12.31
C GLU A 206 9.68 -7.64 -11.58
N PRO A 207 10.55 -8.28 -10.79
CA PRO A 207 10.16 -9.40 -9.93
C PRO A 207 9.02 -9.00 -9.00
N HIS A 208 8.01 -9.87 -8.88
CA HIS A 208 6.88 -9.62 -8.00
C HIS A 208 7.35 -9.54 -6.55
N LEU A 209 7.00 -8.45 -5.88
CA LEU A 209 7.12 -8.30 -4.44
C LEU A 209 5.74 -8.47 -3.81
N SER A 210 5.68 -9.20 -2.69
CA SER A 210 4.44 -9.27 -1.93
C SER A 210 4.24 -7.94 -1.21
N PHE A 211 3.21 -7.19 -1.61
CA PHE A 211 2.68 -6.09 -0.82
C PHE A 211 1.82 -6.69 0.29
N ASP A 212 2.49 -7.31 1.28
CA ASP A 212 1.87 -7.93 2.45
C ASP A 212 1.35 -6.85 3.40
N ASN A 213 0.26 -6.20 3.02
CA ASN A 213 -0.69 -5.55 3.94
C ASN A 213 -2.15 -5.86 3.58
N THR A 214 -2.38 -6.60 2.49
CA THR A 214 -3.72 -6.91 1.98
C THR A 214 -4.18 -8.29 2.44
N ALA A 215 -4.65 -8.37 3.68
CA ALA A 215 -5.89 -9.12 3.85
C ALA A 215 -6.94 -8.34 3.04
N THR A 216 -7.41 -8.91 1.93
CA THR A 216 -8.38 -8.36 0.96
C THR A 216 -7.86 -7.39 -0.12
N LEU A 217 -6.88 -7.82 -0.91
CA LEU A 217 -7.13 -7.81 -2.36
C LEU A 217 -7.91 -9.09 -2.60
N THR A 218 -9.15 -8.95 -3.06
CA THR A 218 -10.09 -10.03 -3.36
C THR A 218 -9.37 -11.24 -3.92
N THR A 219 -9.32 -12.28 -3.09
CA THR A 219 -8.71 -13.60 -3.33
C THR A 219 -9.36 -14.36 -4.49
N THR A 220 -10.39 -13.78 -5.13
CA THR A 220 -11.01 -14.30 -6.34
C THR A 220 -10.06 -14.22 -7.54
N THR A 221 -9.31 -13.13 -7.70
CA THR A 221 -8.53 -12.92 -8.94
C THR A 221 -7.21 -13.71 -8.95
N GLN A 222 -6.56 -13.88 -7.80
CA GLN A 222 -5.30 -14.63 -7.73
C GLN A 222 -5.50 -16.15 -7.84
N GLN A 223 -6.58 -16.71 -7.26
CA GLN A 223 -6.84 -18.15 -7.32
C GLN A 223 -7.52 -18.58 -8.64
N GLU A 224 -8.32 -17.73 -9.28
CA GLU A 224 -8.93 -18.05 -10.58
C GLU A 224 -7.94 -17.90 -11.77
N LEU A 225 -6.97 -16.98 -11.70
CA LEU A 225 -5.97 -16.79 -12.77
C LEU A 225 -4.80 -17.78 -12.73
N LEU A 226 -4.47 -18.32 -11.54
CA LEU A 226 -3.49 -19.41 -11.42
C LEU A 226 -4.03 -20.74 -11.96
N GLN A 227 -5.35 -20.92 -12.03
CA GLN A 227 -5.97 -22.09 -12.66
C GLN A 227 -6.01 -21.98 -14.19
N THR A 228 -6.09 -20.78 -14.77
CA THR A 228 -6.10 -20.61 -16.23
C THR A 228 -4.73 -20.79 -16.87
N GLN A 229 -3.62 -20.64 -16.12
CA GLN A 229 -2.26 -20.87 -16.65
C GLN A 229 -1.79 -22.33 -16.59
N GLN A 230 -2.59 -23.26 -16.03
CA GLN A 230 -2.23 -24.69 -15.96
C GLN A 230 -2.96 -25.58 -16.97
N THR A 231 -3.75 -25.02 -17.88
CA THR A 231 -4.36 -25.77 -19.00
C THR A 231 -4.00 -25.14 -20.35
N GLU A 232 -2.70 -25.00 -20.62
CA GLU A 232 -2.22 -25.06 -22.00
C GLU A 232 -1.74 -26.49 -22.28
N ASP A 233 -2.69 -27.39 -22.53
CA ASP A 233 -2.45 -28.52 -23.42
C ASP A 233 -3.50 -28.54 -24.54
N LYS A 234 -3.00 -28.17 -25.72
CA LYS A 234 -3.49 -28.41 -27.08
C LYS A 234 -4.89 -29.02 -27.20
N GLY A 235 -5.89 -28.17 -27.38
CA GLY A 235 -7.17 -28.54 -27.98
C GLY A 235 -7.83 -27.34 -28.61
N LYS A 236 -7.96 -27.33 -29.95
CA LYS A 236 -8.66 -26.27 -30.68
C LYS A 236 -10.05 -26.04 -30.07
N PHE A 237 -10.29 -24.82 -29.62
CA PHE A 237 -11.61 -24.36 -29.19
C PHE A 237 -12.57 -24.49 -30.37
N THR A 238 -13.59 -25.34 -30.25
CA THR A 238 -14.58 -25.57 -31.31
C THR A 238 -15.78 -24.65 -31.11
N ASP A 239 -16.46 -24.29 -32.20
CA ASP A 239 -17.65 -23.42 -32.18
C ASP A 239 -18.77 -23.98 -31.26
N GLU A 240 -18.81 -25.30 -31.07
CA GLU A 240 -19.73 -25.96 -30.14
C GLU A 240 -19.43 -25.62 -28.68
N MET A 241 -18.14 -25.52 -28.32
CA MET A 241 -17.71 -25.11 -26.98
C MET A 241 -17.97 -23.62 -26.73
N ALA A 242 -17.76 -22.78 -27.75
CA ALA A 242 -18.08 -21.34 -27.67
C ALA A 242 -19.59 -21.10 -27.48
N ARG A 243 -20.44 -21.85 -28.19
CA ARG A 243 -21.89 -21.79 -28.03
C ARG A 243 -22.35 -22.21 -26.64
N ARG A 244 -21.79 -23.30 -26.10
CA ARG A 244 -22.14 -23.78 -24.75
C ARG A 244 -21.79 -22.75 -23.68
N TYR A 245 -20.60 -22.14 -23.79
CA TYR A 245 -20.15 -21.11 -22.87
C TYR A 245 -21.05 -19.87 -22.89
N LEU A 246 -21.46 -19.40 -24.07
CA LEU A 246 -22.35 -18.24 -24.20
C LEU A 246 -23.74 -18.52 -23.62
N VAL A 247 -24.30 -19.71 -23.86
CA VAL A 247 -25.63 -20.07 -23.33
C VAL A 247 -25.60 -20.21 -21.81
N GLU A 248 -24.54 -20.77 -21.23
CA GLU A 248 -24.46 -21.03 -19.79
C GLU A 248 -24.05 -19.80 -18.96
N ARG A 249 -23.18 -18.92 -19.50
CA ARG A 249 -22.63 -17.79 -18.72
C ARG A 249 -23.16 -16.41 -19.09
N VAL A 250 -23.65 -16.20 -20.31
CA VAL A 250 -24.12 -14.87 -20.77
C VAL A 250 -25.64 -14.80 -20.79
N PHE A 251 -26.31 -15.93 -21.08
CA PHE A 251 -27.77 -16.00 -21.15
C PHE A 251 -28.39 -16.89 -20.07
N GLY A 252 -27.56 -17.55 -19.25
CA GLY A 252 -27.95 -18.48 -18.20
C GLY A 252 -28.07 -17.82 -16.82
N LYS A 253 -29.16 -17.06 -16.63
CA LYS A 253 -29.62 -16.34 -15.42
C LYS A 253 -28.98 -14.98 -15.12
#